data_AF-A0A348QA21-F1
#
_entry.id   AF-A0A348QA21-F1
#
_cell.length_a   1.000
_cell.length_b   1.000
_cell.length_c   1.000
_cell.angle_alpha   90.00
_cell.angle_beta   90.00
_cell.angle_gamma   90.00
#
_symmetry.space_group_name_H-M   'P 1'
#
loop_
_entity.id
_entity.type
_entity.pdbx_description
1 polymer ?
#
loop_
_entity_poly.entity_id
_entity_poly.type
_entity_poly.pdbx_seq_one_letter_code
_entity_poly.pdbx_strand_id
1 'polypeptide(L)'
;MSESAVLRNYGRVEEALIVCAALQYAGFDASIDNYNHATVNWLLVPALGGIPVRLPTSQLEDAKAYLREMVETAEDRLVEATGEAPDPVRRKYWRAWAVAALFMLDWLSLFVLWRFLRAT
;
A
#
# COMPACT_ATOMS: atom_id res chain seq x y z
N MET A 1 -22.70 0.60 -16.97
CA MET A 1 -21.58 0.72 -16.02
C MET A 1 -20.50 1.48 -16.74
N SER A 2 -20.03 2.62 -16.22
CA SER A 2 -18.87 3.30 -16.78
C SER A 2 -17.65 2.39 -16.66
N GLU A 3 -16.77 2.42 -17.66
CA GLU A 3 -15.51 1.69 -17.62
C GLU A 3 -14.67 2.18 -16.42
N SER A 4 -14.20 1.26 -15.58
CA SER A 4 -13.38 1.56 -14.41
C SER A 4 -11.91 1.27 -14.71
N ALA A 5 -11.02 2.21 -14.40
CA ALA A 5 -9.58 2.05 -14.54
C ALA A 5 -8.90 1.94 -13.18
N VAL A 6 -7.79 1.21 -13.13
CA VAL A 6 -6.90 1.20 -11.96
C VAL A 6 -5.96 2.40 -12.05
N LEU A 7 -5.98 3.26 -11.04
CA LEU A 7 -5.06 4.38 -10.92
C LEU A 7 -3.65 3.89 -10.55
N ARG A 8 -3.56 3.12 -9.47
CA ARG A 8 -2.33 2.55 -8.93
C ARG A 8 -2.64 1.43 -7.94
N ASN A 9 -1.73 0.47 -7.86
CA ASN A 9 -1.71 -0.54 -6.79
C ASN A 9 -0.78 -0.10 -5.66
N TYR A 10 -1.27 -0.17 -4.43
CA TYR A 10 -0.52 0.17 -3.22
C TYR A 10 -0.09 -1.07 -2.46
N GLY A 11 1.06 -0.98 -1.77
CA GLY A 11 1.59 -2.09 -0.97
C GLY A 11 1.01 -2.14 0.45
N ARG A 12 0.31 -1.09 0.88
CA ARG A 12 -0.25 -0.93 2.22
C ARG A 12 -1.67 -0.40 2.17
N VAL A 13 -2.52 -0.88 3.07
CA VAL A 13 -3.93 -0.50 3.16
C VAL A 13 -4.05 0.99 3.47
N GLU A 14 -3.21 1.49 4.36
CA GLU A 14 -3.20 2.88 4.81
C GLU A 14 -2.87 3.83 3.66
N GLU A 15 -1.90 3.47 2.81
CA GLU A 15 -1.55 4.28 1.63
C GLU A 15 -2.72 4.34 0.64
N ALA A 16 -3.38 3.20 0.39
CA ALA A 16 -4.56 3.14 -0.48
C ALA A 16 -5.72 3.97 0.07
N LEU A 17 -6.00 3.88 1.37
CA LEU A 17 -7.04 4.64 2.07
C LEU A 17 -6.80 6.15 1.99
N ILE A 18 -5.58 6.61 2.27
CA ILE A 18 -5.24 8.03 2.22
C ILE A 18 -5.47 8.58 0.81
N VAL A 19 -5.03 7.87 -0.22
CA VAL A 19 -5.21 8.31 -1.60
C VAL A 19 -6.69 8.29 -2.01
N CYS A 20 -7.42 7.22 -1.67
CA CYS A 20 -8.83 7.12 -1.98
C CYS A 20 -9.64 8.23 -1.31
N ALA A 21 -9.38 8.51 -0.02
CA ALA A 21 -10.03 9.60 0.71
C ALA A 21 -9.70 10.98 0.12
N ALA A 22 -8.44 11.22 -0.26
CA ALA A 22 -8.04 12.48 -0.90
C ALA A 22 -8.77 12.69 -2.25
N LEU A 23 -8.88 11.63 -3.06
CA LEU A 23 -9.61 11.67 -4.33
C LEU A 23 -11.11 11.89 -4.14
N GLN A 24 -11.73 11.19 -3.18
CA GLN A 24 -13.15 11.37 -2.86
C GLN A 24 -13.42 12.79 -2.34
N TYR A 25 -12.53 13.34 -1.52
CA TYR A 25 -12.62 14.72 -1.05
C TYR A 25 -12.60 15.73 -2.21
N ALA A 26 -11.82 15.45 -3.26
CA ALA A 26 -11.76 16.27 -4.47
C ALA A 26 -12.92 16.02 -5.46
N GLY A 27 -13.88 15.13 -5.11
CA GLY A 27 -15.06 14.85 -5.92
C GLY A 27 -14.88 13.74 -6.96
N PHE A 28 -13.78 13.00 -6.94
CA PHE A 28 -13.60 11.82 -7.80
C PHE A 28 -14.36 10.61 -7.25
N ASP A 29 -14.87 9.77 -8.14
CA ASP A 29 -15.55 8.52 -7.78
C ASP A 29 -14.51 7.39 -7.56
N ALA A 30 -13.68 7.57 -6.53
CA ALA A 30 -12.60 6.64 -6.21
C ALA A 30 -13.06 5.53 -5.25
N SER A 31 -12.56 4.31 -5.45
CA SER A 31 -12.83 3.15 -4.60
C SER A 31 -11.59 2.28 -4.43
N ILE A 32 -11.57 1.46 -3.37
CA ILE A 32 -10.51 0.50 -3.07
C ILE A 32 -11.03 -0.92 -3.25
N ASP A 33 -10.32 -1.68 -4.06
CA ASP A 33 -10.53 -3.11 -4.18
C ASP A 33 -9.77 -3.88 -3.10
N ASN A 34 -10.22 -5.11 -2.81
CA ASN A 34 -9.54 -6.05 -1.92
C ASN A 34 -9.30 -5.53 -0.49
N TYR A 35 -10.02 -4.49 -0.05
CA TYR A 35 -9.89 -3.88 1.28
C TYR A 35 -9.99 -4.91 2.41
N ASN A 36 -11.00 -5.78 2.37
CA ASN A 36 -11.20 -6.82 3.39
C ASN A 36 -10.08 -7.86 3.40
N HIS A 37 -9.56 -8.25 2.22
CA HIS A 37 -8.45 -9.20 2.14
C HIS A 37 -7.15 -8.59 2.67
N ALA A 38 -6.91 -7.32 2.34
CA ALA A 38 -5.71 -6.62 2.73
C ALA A 38 -5.67 -6.28 4.24
N THR A 39 -6.83 -6.03 4.85
CA THR A 39 -6.94 -5.81 6.31
C THR A 39 -6.83 -7.10 7.11
N VAL A 40 -7.37 -8.22 6.62
CA VAL A 40 -7.36 -9.51 7.32
C VAL A 40 -6.03 -10.25 7.14
N ASN A 41 -5.46 -10.24 5.94
CA ASN A 41 -4.25 -11.00 5.63
C ASN A 41 -3.31 -10.20 4.72
N TRP A 42 -2.54 -9.31 5.34
CA TRP A 42 -1.58 -8.46 4.65
C TRP A 42 -0.54 -9.24 3.82
N LEU A 43 -0.22 -10.48 4.20
CA LEU A 43 0.73 -11.35 3.47
C LEU A 43 0.22 -11.75 2.08
N LEU A 44 -1.09 -11.65 1.81
CA LEU A 44 -1.66 -11.93 0.50
C LEU A 44 -1.60 -10.72 -0.45
N VAL A 45 -1.40 -9.51 0.08
CA VAL A 45 -1.39 -8.27 -0.72
C VAL A 45 -0.41 -8.33 -1.89
N PRO A 46 0.85 -8.80 -1.73
CA PRO A 46 1.77 -8.93 -2.85
C PRO A 46 1.30 -9.93 -3.92
N ALA A 47 0.69 -11.05 -3.50
CA ALA A 47 0.17 -12.07 -4.40
C ALA A 47 -1.05 -11.57 -5.22
N LEU A 48 -1.78 -10.59 -4.67
CA LEU A 48 -2.90 -9.92 -5.34
C LEU A 48 -2.46 -8.76 -6.25
N GLY A 49 -1.15 -8.52 -6.39
CA GLY A 49 -0.62 -7.40 -7.17
C GLY A 49 -0.73 -6.05 -6.47
N GLY A 50 -1.00 -6.04 -5.16
CA GLY A 50 -1.24 -4.86 -4.33
C GLY A 50 -2.72 -4.59 -4.08
N ILE A 51 -3.00 -3.38 -3.57
CA ILE A 51 -4.33 -2.87 -3.24
C ILE A 51 -4.69 -1.84 -4.31
N PRO A 52 -5.60 -2.15 -5.25
CA PRO A 52 -5.94 -1.23 -6.33
C PRO A 52 -6.82 -0.09 -5.82
N VAL A 53 -6.46 1.15 -6.17
CA VAL A 53 -7.41 2.28 -6.15
C VAL A 53 -7.96 2.44 -7.57
N ARG A 54 -9.28 2.43 -7.71
CA ARG A 54 -10.00 2.55 -8.99
C ARG A 54 -10.87 3.78 -9.04
N LEU A 55 -11.10 4.26 -10.25
CA LEU A 55 -12.08 5.30 -10.57
C LEU A 55 -12.55 5.16 -12.04
N PRO A 56 -13.63 5.84 -12.45
CA PRO A 56 -14.06 5.87 -13.84
C PRO A 56 -12.93 6.30 -14.77
N THR A 57 -12.78 5.63 -15.92
CA THR A 57 -11.72 5.93 -16.91
C THR A 57 -11.74 7.39 -17.36
N SER A 58 -12.92 7.99 -17.42
CA SER A 58 -13.11 9.41 -17.77
C SER A 58 -12.45 10.38 -16.79
N GLN A 59 -12.18 9.97 -15.55
CA GLN A 59 -11.59 10.79 -14.49
C GLN A 59 -10.09 10.49 -14.27
N LEU A 60 -9.52 9.52 -14.99
CA LEU A 60 -8.20 8.96 -14.70
C LEU A 60 -7.07 9.99 -14.78
N GLU A 61 -7.03 10.77 -15.86
CA GLU A 61 -5.96 11.74 -16.06
C GLU A 61 -6.09 12.94 -15.12
N ASP A 62 -7.31 13.41 -14.88
CA ASP A 62 -7.59 14.50 -13.93
C ASP A 62 -7.21 14.08 -12.49
N ALA A 63 -7.52 12.85 -12.09
CA ALA A 63 -7.13 12.30 -10.79
C ALA A 63 -5.60 12.21 -10.64
N LYS A 64 -4.88 11.81 -11.70
CA LYS A 64 -3.41 11.81 -11.71
C LYS A 64 -2.83 13.21 -11.60
N ALA A 65 -3.41 14.18 -12.30
CA ALA A 65 -3.01 15.58 -12.23
C ALA A 65 -3.21 16.14 -10.82
N TYR A 66 -4.39 15.92 -10.23
CA TYR A 66 -4.70 16.32 -8.87
C TYR A 66 -3.71 15.74 -7.83
N LEU A 67 -3.44 14.43 -7.89
CA LEU A 67 -2.48 13.81 -6.96
C LEU A 67 -1.05 14.34 -7.15
N ARG A 68 -0.67 14.67 -8.38
CA ARG A 68 0.64 15.26 -8.66
C ARG A 68 0.76 16.65 -8.05
N GLU A 69 -0.23 17.50 -8.28
CA GLU A 69 -0.33 18.82 -7.66
C GLU A 69 -0.32 18.71 -6.14
N MET A 70 -1.04 17.75 -5.58
CA MET A 70 -1.04 17.51 -4.13
C MET A 70 0.37 17.17 -3.60
N VAL A 71 1.14 16.36 -4.33
CA VAL A 71 2.50 15.98 -3.93
C VAL A 71 3.46 17.15 -4.09
N GLU A 72 3.36 17.89 -5.18
CA GLU A 72 4.21 19.07 -5.47
C GLU A 72 4.00 20.17 -4.43
N THR A 73 2.77 20.39 -3.99
CA THR A 73 2.40 21.41 -3.00
C THR A 73 2.36 20.88 -1.55
N ALA A 74 2.77 19.63 -1.31
CA ALA A 74 2.62 19.00 0.00
C ALA A 74 3.45 19.70 1.08
N GLU A 75 4.69 20.07 0.75
CA GLU A 75 5.62 20.72 1.68
C GLU A 75 5.08 22.10 2.10
N ASP A 76 4.70 22.92 1.13
CA ASP A 76 4.16 24.27 1.39
C ASP A 76 2.89 24.20 2.26
N ARG A 77 1.96 23.29 1.93
CA ARG A 77 0.71 23.12 2.69
C ARG A 77 0.96 22.59 4.11
N LEU A 78 1.98 21.75 4.30
CA LEU A 78 2.35 21.28 5.63
C LEU A 78 2.91 22.41 6.47
N VAL A 79 3.85 23.20 5.93
CA VAL A 79 4.42 24.36 6.62
C VAL A 79 3.34 25.40 6.96
N GLU A 80 2.41 25.66 6.04
CA GLU A 80 1.28 26.56 6.30
C GLU A 80 0.37 26.05 7.43
N ALA A 81 0.09 24.74 7.46
CA ALA A 81 -0.82 24.15 8.44
C ALA A 81 -0.21 23.96 9.83
N THR A 82 1.09 23.65 9.94
CA THR A 82 1.74 23.30 11.21
C THR A 82 2.75 24.33 11.69
N GLY A 83 3.22 25.23 10.82
CA GLY A 83 4.32 26.15 11.11
C GLY A 83 5.70 25.49 11.19
N GLU A 84 5.80 24.19 10.87
CA GLU A 84 7.02 23.39 11.00
C GLU A 84 7.44 22.77 9.67
N ALA A 85 8.75 22.71 9.44
CA ALA A 85 9.30 22.04 8.27
C ALA A 85 9.05 20.51 8.37
N PRO A 86 8.70 19.84 7.26
CA PRO A 86 8.38 18.42 7.29
C PRO A 86 9.61 17.57 7.66
N ASP A 87 9.47 16.73 8.70
CA ASP A 87 10.45 15.69 9.01
C ASP A 87 10.19 14.44 8.14
N PRO A 88 11.11 14.04 7.25
CA PRO A 88 10.90 12.90 6.37
C PRO A 88 10.78 11.58 7.15
N VAL A 89 9.70 10.84 6.91
CA VAL A 89 9.49 9.51 7.50
C VAL A 89 10.58 8.55 7.03
N ARG A 90 11.55 8.25 7.91
CA ARG A 90 12.61 7.27 7.62
C ARG A 90 12.07 5.85 7.68
N ARG A 91 12.03 5.16 6.54
CA ARG A 91 11.62 3.73 6.47
C ARG A 91 12.62 2.85 7.24
N LYS A 92 12.15 2.19 8.30
CA LYS A 92 12.93 1.25 9.12
C LYS A 92 12.95 -0.15 8.49
N TYR A 93 13.76 -0.35 7.45
CA TYR A 93 13.88 -1.62 6.71
C TYR A 93 14.33 -2.81 7.57
N TRP A 94 15.02 -2.56 8.70
CA TRP A 94 15.50 -3.62 9.59
C TRP A 94 14.37 -4.51 10.15
N ARG A 95 13.16 -3.94 10.36
CA ARG A 95 12.00 -4.71 10.81
C ARG A 95 11.51 -5.70 9.76
N ALA A 96 11.56 -5.30 8.48
CA ALA A 96 11.22 -6.19 7.38
C ALA A 96 12.22 -7.35 7.25
N TRP A 97 13.52 -7.06 7.42
CA TRP A 97 14.57 -8.09 7.46
C TRP A 97 14.41 -9.06 8.64
N ALA A 98 14.03 -8.56 9.82
CA ALA A 98 13.76 -9.41 10.98
C ALA A 98 12.60 -10.39 10.74
N VAL A 99 11.51 -9.93 10.13
CA VAL A 99 10.36 -10.79 9.78
C VAL A 99 10.77 -11.81 8.71
N ALA A 100 11.51 -11.40 7.67
CA ALA A 100 11.98 -12.31 6.63
C ALA A 100 12.90 -13.42 7.18
N ALA A 101 13.78 -13.08 8.13
CA ALA A 101 14.65 -14.05 8.80
C ALA A 101 13.84 -15.07 9.62
N LEU A 102 12.76 -14.64 10.27
CA LEU A 102 11.84 -15.50 11.02
C LEU A 102 11.15 -16.53 10.11
N PHE A 103 10.66 -16.10 8.95
CA PHE A 103 10.05 -17.02 7.97
C PHE A 103 11.06 -18.02 7.37
N MET A 104 12.32 -17.61 7.18
CA MET A 104 13.39 -18.51 6.72
C MET A 104 13.72 -19.60 7.77
N LEU A 105 13.71 -19.24 9.06
CA LEU A 105 13.94 -20.18 10.16
C LEU A 105 12.86 -21.26 10.22
N ASP A 106 11.60 -20.90 9.95
CA ASP A 106 10.45 -21.83 9.95
C ASP A 106 10.56 -22.89 8.84
N TRP A 107 11.06 -22.52 7.67
CA TRP A 107 11.32 -23.48 6.58
C TRP A 107 12.48 -24.41 6.90
N LEU A 108 13.50 -23.88 7.59
CA LEU A 108 14.69 -24.65 7.97
C LEU A 108 14.36 -25.69 9.06
N SER A 109 13.52 -25.33 10.03
CA SER A 109 13.05 -26.26 11.07
C SER A 109 12.15 -27.35 10.49
N LEU A 110 11.26 -27.04 9.55
CA LEU A 110 10.48 -28.05 8.81
C LEU A 110 11.38 -28.99 7.99
N PHE A 111 12.42 -28.46 7.33
CA PHE A 111 13.38 -29.27 6.60
C PHE A 111 14.17 -30.22 7.51
N VAL A 112 14.64 -29.72 8.67
CA VAL A 112 15.34 -30.53 9.67
C VAL A 112 14.41 -31.61 10.24
N LEU A 113 13.17 -31.27 10.61
CA LEU A 113 12.18 -32.24 11.09
C LEU A 113 11.89 -33.33 10.06
N TRP A 114 11.69 -32.96 8.79
CA TRP A 114 11.51 -33.90 7.69
C TRP A 114 12.73 -34.82 7.52
N ARG A 115 13.95 -34.27 7.62
CA ARG A 115 15.20 -35.04 7.56
C ARG A 115 15.31 -36.05 8.71
N PHE A 116 14.92 -35.66 9.92
CA PHE A 116 14.89 -36.54 11.10
C PHE A 116 13.86 -37.67 10.95
N LEU A 117 12.62 -37.34 10.55
CA LEU A 117 11.55 -38.33 10.35
C LEU A 117 11.85 -39.38 9.26
N ARG A 118 12.75 -39.06 8.32
CA ARG A 118 13.16 -39.96 7.23
C ARG A 118 14.39 -40.82 7.59
N ALA A 119 15.08 -40.50 8.69
CA ALA A 119 16.27 -41.21 9.14
C ALA A 119 15.99 -42.24 10.25
N THR A 120 14.78 -42.22 10.83
CA THR A 120 14.20 -43.24 11.71
C THR A 120 13.34 -44.20 10.93
#